data_AF-A0A958V8W0-F1
#
_entry.id   AF-A0A958V8W0-F1
#
_cell.length_a   1.000
_cell.length_b   1.000
_cell.length_c   1.000
_cell.angle_alpha   90.00
_cell.angle_beta   90.00
_cell.angle_gamma   90.00
#
_symmetry.space_group_name_H-M   'P 1'
#
loop_
_entity.id
_entity.type
_entity.pdbx_description
1 polymer ?
#
loop_
_entity_poly.entity_id
_entity_poly.type
_entity_poly.pdbx_seq_one_letter_code
_entity_poly.pdbx_strand_id
1 'polypeptide(L)'
;MFQKHQENQMRYNQQENMNLVYARIKKKFREAEYEGKEVDLEEIIQKSYADLEISDAIGFSLKSLHQLCYLADVYGATTLNYYHSDQFFEKHIPEDLFTLYRNEQSWKYLIEMGLSLTNIYFRKRDLIQANHFLKELERVRERLKGFQTEEQQSRFLVLQSLVYNFSGKSDQAIQLLAQNTSNEFPHYLIQAMIQFQQGEYKAVRSLLAQMNHSDKYYIPRFGIEMVMRKNMLEILLFLELQDPDYVESRIQSFLNRFRLELQKNKYANVSEFLSLIRYINQYPEAISSEEFAVKVNASLTWKPSEMEDIFFISFYAWLKCKMTKEPLYETTLKLITLKG
;
A
#
# COMPACT_ATOMS: atom_id res chain seq x y z
N MET A 1 -27.87 39.51 -13.06
CA MET A 1 -26.97 39.72 -11.90
C MET A 1 -27.45 38.92 -10.67
N PHE A 2 -28.73 38.99 -10.31
CA PHE A 2 -29.33 38.22 -9.20
C PHE A 2 -29.27 36.69 -9.36
N GLN A 3 -29.66 36.14 -10.52
CA GLN A 3 -29.55 34.70 -10.81
C GLN A 3 -28.10 34.19 -10.71
N LYS A 4 -27.14 34.91 -11.30
CA LYS A 4 -25.70 34.58 -11.19
C LYS A 4 -25.20 34.59 -9.74
N HIS A 5 -25.72 35.48 -8.90
CA HIS A 5 -25.38 35.51 -7.48
C HIS A 5 -25.98 34.30 -6.73
N GLN A 6 -27.25 33.95 -7.00
CA GLN A 6 -27.90 32.76 -6.44
C GLN A 6 -27.20 31.46 -6.85
N GLU A 7 -26.83 31.32 -8.13
CA GLU A 7 -26.06 30.18 -8.63
C GLU A 7 -24.69 30.07 -7.95
N ASN A 8 -24.00 31.19 -7.77
CA ASN A 8 -22.71 31.22 -7.06
C ASN A 8 -22.87 30.85 -5.58
N GLN A 9 -23.93 31.31 -4.93
CA GLN A 9 -24.23 30.97 -3.53
C GLN A 9 -24.57 29.48 -3.37
N MET A 10 -25.35 28.90 -4.28
CA MET A 10 -25.63 27.46 -4.29
C MET A 10 -24.35 26.64 -4.49
N ARG A 11 -23.48 27.05 -5.43
CA ARG A 11 -22.18 26.38 -5.65
C ARG A 11 -21.29 26.45 -4.42
N TYR A 12 -21.26 27.60 -3.74
CA TYR A 12 -20.51 27.77 -2.49
C TYR A 12 -21.03 26.82 -1.40
N ASN A 13 -22.35 26.79 -1.19
CA ASN A 13 -22.97 25.89 -0.21
C ASN A 13 -22.71 24.41 -0.52
N GLN A 14 -22.83 24.00 -1.79
CA GLN A 14 -22.50 22.62 -2.18
C GLN A 14 -21.02 22.30 -1.94
N GLN A 15 -20.10 23.26 -2.10
CA GLN A 15 -18.69 23.07 -1.81
C GLN A 15 -18.37 22.98 -0.31
N GLU A 16 -19.11 23.70 0.54
CA GLU A 16 -19.06 23.50 2.00
C GLU A 16 -19.62 22.13 2.40
N ASN A 17 -20.74 21.72 1.80
CA ASN A 17 -21.34 20.41 2.02
C ASN A 17 -20.38 19.28 1.62
N MET A 18 -19.55 19.44 0.60
CA MET A 18 -18.51 18.46 0.27
C MET A 18 -17.51 18.24 1.42
N ASN A 19 -17.16 19.28 2.19
CA ASN A 19 -16.31 19.09 3.36
C ASN A 19 -17.01 18.25 4.44
N LEU A 20 -18.33 18.41 4.58
CA LEU A 20 -19.15 17.57 5.47
C LEU A 20 -19.21 16.12 4.96
N VAL A 21 -19.30 15.90 3.65
CA VAL A 21 -19.20 14.55 3.06
C VAL A 21 -17.88 13.90 3.45
N TYR A 22 -16.75 14.56 3.23
CA TYR A 22 -15.43 14.01 3.60
C TYR A 22 -15.33 13.71 5.09
N ALA A 23 -15.89 14.57 5.94
CA ALA A 23 -15.92 14.33 7.38
C ALA A 23 -16.78 13.12 7.76
N ARG A 24 -17.93 12.91 7.10
CA ARG A 24 -18.80 11.73 7.27
C ARG A 24 -18.10 10.45 6.85
N ILE A 25 -17.45 10.45 5.68
CA ILE A 25 -16.66 9.31 5.18
C ILE A 25 -15.56 8.96 6.18
N LYS A 26 -14.74 9.94 6.60
CA LYS A 26 -13.69 9.73 7.61
C LYS A 26 -14.24 9.17 8.92
N LYS A 27 -15.41 9.64 9.36
CA LYS A 27 -16.06 9.14 10.58
C LYS A 27 -16.46 7.68 10.41
N LYS A 28 -17.12 7.33 9.30
CA LYS A 28 -17.56 5.96 9.01
C LYS A 28 -16.40 4.98 8.88
N PHE A 29 -15.32 5.39 8.22
CA PHE A 29 -14.08 4.60 8.15
C PHE A 29 -13.49 4.30 9.53
N ARG A 30 -13.47 5.28 10.44
CA ARG A 30 -13.01 5.06 11.82
C ARG A 30 -13.93 4.15 12.62
N GLU A 31 -15.25 4.30 12.47
CA GLU A 31 -16.24 3.42 13.11
C GLU A 31 -16.06 1.98 12.63
N ALA A 32 -15.91 1.78 11.32
CA ALA A 32 -15.70 0.47 10.72
C ALA A 32 -14.38 -0.18 11.16
N GLU A 33 -13.30 0.59 11.25
CA GLU A 33 -12.04 0.10 11.81
C GLU A 33 -12.21 -0.39 13.25
N TYR A 34 -12.91 0.38 14.08
CA TYR A 34 -13.16 0.02 15.49
C TYR A 34 -14.04 -1.22 15.64
N GLU A 35 -15.08 -1.32 14.80
CA GLU A 35 -16.03 -2.45 14.83
C GLU A 35 -15.52 -3.69 14.07
N GLY A 36 -14.40 -3.59 13.36
CA GLY A 36 -13.88 -4.67 12.52
C GLY A 36 -14.79 -5.02 11.34
N LYS A 37 -15.56 -4.04 10.85
CA LYS A 37 -16.52 -4.23 9.75
C LYS A 37 -15.96 -3.71 8.43
N GLU A 38 -16.38 -4.35 7.35
CA GLU A 38 -16.10 -3.86 6.01
C GLU A 38 -17.02 -2.69 5.66
N VAL A 39 -16.54 -1.85 4.75
CA VAL A 39 -17.23 -0.65 4.30
C VAL A 39 -17.31 -0.66 2.79
N ASP A 40 -18.51 -0.48 2.28
CA ASP A 40 -18.75 -0.15 0.88
C ASP A 40 -18.58 1.36 0.68
N LEU A 41 -17.56 1.74 -0.09
CA LEU A 41 -17.26 3.14 -0.37
C LEU A 41 -18.35 3.81 -1.21
N GLU A 42 -18.92 3.09 -2.20
CA GLU A 42 -20.00 3.61 -3.04
C GLU A 42 -21.23 3.90 -2.20
N GLU A 43 -21.62 2.97 -1.31
CA GLU A 43 -22.79 3.14 -0.44
C GLU A 43 -22.65 4.40 0.44
N ILE A 44 -21.50 4.57 1.09
CA ILE A 44 -21.27 5.73 1.97
C ILE A 44 -21.28 7.03 1.18
N ILE A 45 -20.63 7.07 0.02
CA ILE A 45 -20.55 8.29 -0.79
C ILE A 45 -21.94 8.65 -1.31
N GLN A 46 -22.65 7.70 -1.92
CA GLN A 46 -23.99 7.94 -2.45
C GLN A 46 -24.96 8.41 -1.38
N LYS A 47 -24.96 7.75 -0.21
CA LYS A 47 -25.79 8.17 0.92
C LYS A 47 -25.43 9.56 1.43
N SER A 48 -24.13 9.86 1.51
CA SER A 48 -23.66 11.18 1.95
C SER A 48 -24.01 12.28 0.94
N TYR A 49 -23.98 11.98 -0.36
CA TYR A 49 -24.37 12.90 -1.42
C TYR A 49 -25.88 13.16 -1.41
N ALA A 50 -26.69 12.12 -1.25
CA ALA A 50 -28.14 12.25 -1.14
C ALA A 50 -28.55 13.09 0.08
N ASP A 51 -28.00 12.78 1.26
CA ASP A 51 -28.32 13.49 2.51
C ASP A 51 -27.92 14.98 2.51
N LEU A 52 -26.92 15.36 1.70
CA LEU A 52 -26.37 16.71 1.63
C LEU A 52 -26.68 17.42 0.30
N GLU A 53 -27.54 16.81 -0.51
CA GLU A 53 -28.00 17.32 -1.82
C GLU A 53 -26.83 17.73 -2.74
N ILE A 54 -25.79 16.91 -2.77
CA ILE A 54 -24.62 17.12 -3.64
C ILE A 54 -25.01 16.74 -5.07
N SER A 55 -24.80 17.67 -6.00
CA SER A 55 -24.96 17.38 -7.44
C SER A 55 -23.78 16.57 -7.98
N ASP A 56 -24.03 15.70 -8.97
CA ASP A 56 -23.00 14.92 -9.65
C ASP A 56 -21.85 15.79 -10.20
N ALA A 57 -22.18 16.97 -10.73
CA ALA A 57 -21.19 17.92 -11.25
C ALA A 57 -20.16 18.37 -10.19
N ILE A 58 -20.55 18.42 -8.92
CA ILE A 58 -19.66 18.76 -7.80
C ILE A 58 -19.07 17.50 -7.16
N GLY A 59 -19.89 16.47 -6.94
CA GLY A 59 -19.49 15.19 -6.35
C GLY A 59 -18.40 14.48 -7.15
N PHE A 60 -18.50 14.49 -8.47
CA PHE A 60 -17.55 13.85 -9.39
C PHE A 60 -16.61 14.85 -10.08
N SER A 61 -16.48 16.06 -9.55
CA SER A 61 -15.44 16.99 -10.02
C SER A 61 -14.05 16.42 -9.76
N LEU A 62 -13.05 16.80 -10.57
CA LEU A 62 -11.65 16.37 -10.39
C LEU A 62 -11.15 16.57 -8.94
N LYS A 63 -11.49 17.70 -8.32
CA LYS A 63 -11.12 17.99 -6.93
C LYS A 63 -11.75 16.98 -5.98
N SER A 64 -13.03 16.65 -6.19
CA SER A 64 -13.76 15.71 -5.34
C SER A 64 -13.27 14.28 -5.51
N LEU A 65 -13.11 13.81 -6.75
CA LEU A 65 -12.55 12.49 -7.07
C LEU A 65 -11.16 12.32 -6.46
N HIS A 66 -10.28 13.32 -6.60
CA HIS A 66 -8.97 13.33 -5.96
C HIS A 66 -9.06 13.17 -4.44
N GLN A 67 -9.95 13.93 -3.77
CA GLN A 67 -10.11 13.84 -2.31
C GLN A 67 -10.65 12.48 -1.90
N LEU A 68 -11.61 11.92 -2.63
CA LEU A 68 -12.15 10.59 -2.36
C LEU A 68 -11.09 9.50 -2.56
N CYS A 69 -10.27 9.57 -3.61
CA CYS A 69 -9.13 8.67 -3.82
C CYS A 69 -8.18 8.71 -2.62
N TYR A 70 -7.81 9.91 -2.16
CA TYR A 70 -6.96 10.06 -1.00
C TYR A 70 -7.56 9.43 0.27
N LEU A 71 -8.87 9.63 0.52
CA LEU A 71 -9.54 9.03 1.67
C LEU A 71 -9.58 7.51 1.59
N ALA A 72 -9.85 6.97 0.40
CA ALA A 72 -9.87 5.53 0.15
C ALA A 72 -8.48 4.91 0.35
N ASP A 73 -7.43 5.55 -0.15
CA ASP A 73 -6.05 5.11 0.02
C ASP A 73 -5.64 5.10 1.52
N VAL A 74 -5.94 6.18 2.25
CA VAL A 74 -5.69 6.26 3.69
C VAL A 74 -6.47 5.19 4.46
N TYR A 75 -7.73 4.95 4.11
CA TYR A 75 -8.54 3.91 4.73
C TYR A 75 -7.98 2.51 4.45
N GLY A 76 -7.63 2.22 3.20
CA GLY A 76 -7.03 0.94 2.81
C GLY A 76 -5.71 0.69 3.52
N ALA A 77 -4.85 1.70 3.63
CA ALA A 77 -3.59 1.62 4.38
C ALA A 77 -3.82 1.38 5.88
N THR A 78 -4.86 1.98 6.45
CA THR A 78 -5.19 1.83 7.87
C THR A 78 -5.79 0.46 8.17
N THR A 79 -6.67 -0.05 7.32
CA THR A 79 -7.38 -1.33 7.54
C THR A 79 -6.66 -2.55 6.97
N LEU A 80 -5.65 -2.34 6.11
CA LEU A 80 -5.05 -3.38 5.26
C LEU A 80 -6.11 -4.09 4.41
N ASN A 81 -7.07 -3.33 3.90
CA ASN A 81 -8.11 -3.80 3.00
C ASN A 81 -8.39 -2.74 1.92
N TYR A 82 -7.96 -3.02 0.69
CA TYR A 82 -8.20 -2.18 -0.47
C TYR A 82 -9.32 -2.72 -1.37
N TYR A 83 -9.97 -3.83 -0.99
CA TYR A 83 -10.86 -4.55 -1.90
C TYR A 83 -12.11 -3.77 -2.29
N HIS A 84 -12.72 -3.03 -1.36
CA HIS A 84 -14.03 -2.37 -1.56
C HIS A 84 -13.95 -0.92 -2.05
N SER A 85 -12.77 -0.43 -2.44
CA SER A 85 -12.59 0.99 -2.80
C SER A 85 -12.63 1.26 -4.31
N ASP A 86 -12.51 0.27 -5.18
CA ASP A 86 -12.31 0.44 -6.61
C ASP A 86 -13.60 0.60 -7.43
N GLN A 87 -14.68 -0.11 -7.09
CA GLN A 87 -15.92 -0.07 -7.86
C GLN A 87 -16.46 1.36 -8.04
N PHE A 88 -16.31 2.19 -7.00
CA PHE A 88 -16.62 3.62 -7.07
C PHE A 88 -15.77 4.32 -8.14
N PHE A 89 -14.45 4.10 -8.14
CA PHE A 89 -13.54 4.81 -9.06
C PHE A 89 -13.69 4.32 -10.50
N GLU A 90 -13.88 3.03 -10.74
CA GLU A 90 -14.13 2.50 -12.09
C GLU A 90 -15.38 3.10 -12.72
N LYS A 91 -16.42 3.33 -11.91
CA LYS A 91 -17.69 3.87 -12.37
C LYS A 91 -17.66 5.38 -12.61
N HIS A 92 -16.92 6.13 -11.79
CA HIS A 92 -17.03 7.59 -11.72
C HIS A 92 -15.80 8.35 -12.26
N ILE A 93 -14.72 7.67 -12.63
CA ILE A 93 -13.55 8.27 -13.29
C ILE A 93 -13.70 8.12 -14.81
N PRO A 94 -13.91 9.21 -15.58
CA PRO A 94 -13.94 9.16 -17.03
C PRO A 94 -12.62 8.66 -17.63
N GLU A 95 -12.68 7.83 -18.68
CA GLU A 95 -11.48 7.31 -19.36
C GLU A 95 -10.55 8.42 -19.88
N ASP A 96 -11.12 9.54 -20.30
CA ASP A 96 -10.39 10.68 -20.88
C ASP A 96 -9.92 11.69 -19.83
N LEU A 97 -10.20 11.49 -18.54
CA LEU A 97 -9.95 12.46 -17.46
C LEU A 97 -8.50 12.96 -17.43
N PHE A 98 -7.52 12.07 -17.62
CA PHE A 98 -6.09 12.40 -17.66
C PHE A 98 -5.64 13.14 -18.93
N THR A 99 -6.55 13.28 -19.92
CA THR A 99 -6.31 14.01 -21.18
C THR A 99 -7.12 15.30 -21.30
N LEU A 100 -8.23 15.42 -20.56
CA LEU A 100 -9.14 16.57 -20.61
C LEU A 100 -8.53 17.86 -20.06
N TYR A 101 -7.79 17.79 -18.96
CA TYR A 101 -7.28 18.98 -18.28
C TYR A 101 -5.92 19.44 -18.81
N ARG A 102 -5.72 20.76 -18.83
CA ARG A 102 -4.48 21.39 -19.34
C ARG A 102 -3.89 22.49 -18.45
N ASN A 103 -4.52 22.81 -17.31
CA ASN A 103 -4.05 23.87 -16.42
C ASN A 103 -3.31 23.31 -15.20
N GLU A 104 -2.40 24.11 -14.65
CA GLU A 104 -1.51 23.76 -13.52
C GLU A 104 -2.25 23.24 -12.28
N GLN A 105 -3.36 23.90 -11.90
CA GLN A 105 -4.13 23.48 -10.73
C GLN A 105 -4.75 22.09 -10.92
N SER A 106 -5.18 21.76 -12.13
CA SER A 106 -5.73 20.43 -12.44
C SER A 106 -4.64 19.37 -12.48
N TRP A 107 -3.42 19.72 -12.90
CA TRP A 107 -2.28 18.78 -12.91
C TRP A 107 -1.93 18.28 -11.52
N LYS A 108 -1.93 19.16 -10.52
CA LYS A 108 -1.70 18.75 -9.13
C LYS A 108 -2.70 17.67 -8.69
N TYR A 109 -3.99 17.89 -8.95
CA TYR A 109 -5.01 16.90 -8.58
C TYR A 109 -4.88 15.60 -9.39
N LEU A 110 -4.58 15.67 -10.68
CA LEU A 110 -4.39 14.49 -11.53
C LEU A 110 -3.20 13.64 -11.09
N ILE A 111 -2.06 14.26 -10.78
CA ILE A 111 -0.86 13.54 -10.34
C ILE A 111 -1.14 12.82 -9.02
N GLU A 112 -1.64 13.53 -8.01
CA GLU A 112 -1.93 12.93 -6.70
C GLU A 112 -2.99 11.83 -6.78
N MET A 113 -4.02 12.04 -7.60
CA MET A 113 -5.08 11.05 -7.83
C MET A 113 -4.53 9.82 -8.56
N GLY A 114 -3.75 10.00 -9.62
CA GLY A 114 -3.15 8.88 -10.35
C GLY A 114 -2.18 8.08 -9.50
N LEU A 115 -1.39 8.74 -8.63
CA LEU A 115 -0.50 8.05 -7.68
C LEU A 115 -1.32 7.23 -6.66
N SER A 116 -2.42 7.80 -6.15
CA SER A 116 -3.31 7.11 -5.20
C SER A 116 -4.02 5.91 -5.85
N LEU A 117 -4.57 6.08 -7.06
CA LEU A 117 -5.22 4.99 -7.81
C LEU A 117 -4.23 3.88 -8.13
N THR A 118 -3.03 4.23 -8.61
CA THR A 118 -1.96 3.25 -8.83
C THR A 118 -1.68 2.44 -7.57
N ASN A 119 -1.55 3.11 -6.41
CA ASN A 119 -1.34 2.41 -5.14
C ASN A 119 -2.53 1.52 -4.77
N ILE A 120 -3.76 2.02 -4.84
CA ILE A 120 -4.98 1.24 -4.54
C ILE A 120 -5.03 -0.05 -5.39
N TYR A 121 -4.95 0.07 -6.72
CA TYR A 121 -5.01 -1.09 -7.61
C TYR A 121 -3.81 -2.03 -7.43
N PHE A 122 -2.62 -1.48 -7.16
CA PHE A 122 -1.44 -2.28 -6.83
C PHE A 122 -1.68 -3.12 -5.56
N ARG A 123 -2.22 -2.50 -4.49
CA ARG A 123 -2.50 -3.17 -3.21
C ARG A 123 -3.61 -4.21 -3.34
N LYS A 124 -4.56 -4.00 -4.26
CA LYS A 124 -5.54 -5.01 -4.70
C LYS A 124 -4.95 -6.14 -5.54
N ARG A 125 -3.69 -6.03 -5.96
CA ARG A 125 -3.02 -6.94 -6.90
C ARG A 125 -3.62 -6.89 -8.31
N ASP A 126 -4.37 -5.84 -8.65
CA ASP A 126 -4.74 -5.53 -10.03
C ASP A 126 -3.61 -4.77 -10.72
N LEU A 127 -2.62 -5.54 -11.17
CA LEU A 127 -1.45 -5.00 -11.85
C LEU A 127 -1.78 -4.39 -13.21
N ILE A 128 -2.92 -4.77 -13.83
CA ILE A 128 -3.36 -4.23 -15.12
C ILE A 128 -3.82 -2.79 -14.91
N GLN A 129 -4.71 -2.56 -13.95
CA GLN A 129 -5.19 -1.21 -13.62
C GLN A 129 -4.08 -0.34 -13.02
N ALA A 130 -3.24 -0.88 -12.13
CA ALA A 130 -2.10 -0.14 -11.61
C ALA A 130 -1.17 0.35 -12.74
N ASN A 131 -0.88 -0.52 -13.72
CA ASN A 131 -0.08 -0.16 -14.89
C ASN A 131 -0.80 0.80 -15.84
N HIS A 132 -2.13 0.75 -15.94
CA HIS A 132 -2.92 1.73 -16.69
C HIS A 132 -2.71 3.14 -16.12
N PHE A 133 -2.92 3.33 -14.82
CA PHE A 133 -2.73 4.65 -14.19
C PHE A 133 -1.28 5.13 -14.22
N LEU A 134 -0.29 4.22 -14.13
CA LEU A 134 1.12 4.59 -14.34
C LEU A 134 1.38 5.15 -15.75
N LYS A 135 0.77 4.57 -16.79
CA LYS A 135 0.89 5.10 -18.16
C LYS A 135 0.22 6.45 -18.32
N GLU A 136 -0.93 6.67 -17.67
CA GLU A 136 -1.56 7.99 -17.68
C GLU A 136 -0.69 9.03 -16.96
N LEU A 137 -0.11 8.68 -15.81
CA LEU A 137 0.85 9.54 -15.11
C LEU A 137 2.09 9.84 -15.94
N GLU A 138 2.61 8.87 -16.70
CA GLU A 138 3.74 9.09 -17.60
C GLU A 138 3.41 10.12 -18.68
N ARG A 139 2.22 10.01 -19.32
CA ARG A 139 1.76 11.02 -20.28
C ARG A 139 1.61 12.40 -19.66
N VAL A 140 1.13 12.48 -18.41
CA VAL A 140 1.07 13.75 -17.67
C VAL A 140 2.48 14.30 -17.44
N ARG A 141 3.42 13.46 -16.99
CA ARG A 141 4.83 13.81 -16.77
C ARG A 141 5.48 14.34 -18.04
N GLU A 142 5.29 13.68 -19.19
CA GLU A 142 5.82 14.12 -20.49
C GLU A 142 5.31 15.51 -20.89
N ARG A 143 4.00 15.76 -20.73
CA ARG A 143 3.40 17.07 -21.03
C ARG A 143 3.96 18.18 -20.13
N LEU A 144 4.23 17.85 -18.88
CA LEU A 144 4.80 18.77 -17.89
C LEU A 144 6.33 18.88 -17.96
N LYS A 145 7.00 18.04 -18.76
CA LYS A 145 8.46 17.87 -18.78
C LYS A 145 9.06 17.48 -17.42
N GLY A 146 8.34 16.67 -16.66
CA GLY A 146 8.69 16.23 -15.31
C GLY A 146 7.53 16.39 -14.32
N PHE A 147 7.67 15.80 -13.13
CA PHE A 147 6.75 16.10 -12.02
C PHE A 147 7.10 17.43 -11.35
N GLN A 148 6.16 17.96 -10.57
CA GLN A 148 6.31 19.27 -9.93
C GLN A 148 7.20 19.21 -8.68
N THR A 149 7.31 18.05 -8.05
CA THR A 149 8.12 17.84 -6.84
C THR A 149 8.95 16.56 -6.91
N GLU A 150 10.06 16.53 -6.17
CA GLU A 150 10.88 15.32 -6.00
C GLU A 150 10.09 14.19 -5.33
N GLU A 151 9.18 14.52 -4.41
CA GLU A 151 8.29 13.56 -3.76
C GLU A 151 7.39 12.84 -4.78
N GLN A 152 6.78 13.58 -5.70
CA GLN A 152 5.94 13.00 -6.76
C GLN A 152 6.75 12.08 -7.68
N GLN A 153 7.95 12.51 -8.07
CA GLN A 153 8.87 11.69 -8.85
C GLN A 153 9.26 10.41 -8.09
N SER A 154 9.62 10.53 -6.82
CA SER A 154 9.99 9.40 -5.97
C SER A 154 8.84 8.40 -5.84
N ARG A 155 7.62 8.89 -5.52
CA ARG A 155 6.42 8.05 -5.40
C ARG A 155 6.08 7.34 -6.72
N PHE A 156 6.18 8.04 -7.85
CA PHE A 156 5.97 7.44 -9.16
C PHE A 156 6.95 6.30 -9.43
N LEU A 157 8.26 6.54 -9.24
CA LEU A 157 9.29 5.53 -9.45
C LEU A 157 9.12 4.33 -8.52
N VAL A 158 8.77 4.56 -7.25
CA VAL A 158 8.48 3.49 -6.28
C VAL A 158 7.31 2.63 -6.73
N LEU A 159 6.18 3.24 -7.11
CA LEU A 159 5.00 2.51 -7.57
C LEU A 159 5.26 1.75 -8.88
N GLN A 160 5.95 2.37 -9.83
CA GLN A 160 6.31 1.71 -11.08
C GLN A 160 7.24 0.52 -10.85
N SER A 161 8.20 0.65 -9.92
CA SER A 161 9.10 -0.44 -9.56
C SER A 161 8.37 -1.59 -8.88
N LEU A 162 7.40 -1.29 -8.01
CA LEU A 162 6.53 -2.31 -7.42
C LEU A 162 5.76 -3.06 -8.50
N VAL A 163 5.08 -2.35 -9.41
CA VAL A 163 4.34 -2.97 -10.52
C VAL A 163 5.25 -3.83 -11.39
N TYR A 164 6.45 -3.37 -11.74
CA TYR A 164 7.43 -4.19 -12.48
C TYR A 164 7.88 -5.42 -11.71
N ASN A 165 8.25 -5.28 -10.44
CA ASN A 165 8.68 -6.41 -9.62
C ASN A 165 7.59 -7.48 -9.53
N PHE A 166 6.35 -7.10 -9.24
CA PHE A 166 5.25 -8.06 -9.12
C PHE A 166 4.70 -8.54 -10.48
N SER A 167 5.17 -7.97 -11.60
CA SER A 167 4.90 -8.45 -12.97
C SER A 167 6.01 -9.34 -13.54
N GLY A 168 6.93 -9.83 -12.71
CA GLY A 168 8.03 -10.69 -13.17
C GLY A 168 9.22 -9.95 -13.80
N LYS A 169 9.34 -8.64 -13.58
CA LYS A 169 10.36 -7.76 -14.17
C LYS A 169 11.26 -7.12 -13.09
N SER A 170 11.81 -7.93 -12.19
CA SER A 170 12.64 -7.47 -11.05
C SER A 170 13.85 -6.65 -11.49
N ASP A 171 14.56 -7.04 -12.55
CA ASP A 171 15.72 -6.28 -13.07
C ASP A 171 15.34 -4.85 -13.46
N GLN A 172 14.20 -4.68 -14.13
CA GLN A 172 13.70 -3.36 -14.51
C GLN A 172 13.30 -2.55 -13.28
N ALA A 173 12.70 -3.19 -12.27
CA ALA A 173 12.36 -2.54 -11.01
C ALA A 173 13.61 -2.04 -10.27
N ILE A 174 14.67 -2.86 -10.20
CA ILE A 174 15.93 -2.49 -9.54
C ILE A 174 16.61 -1.34 -10.28
N GLN A 175 16.70 -1.42 -11.61
CA GLN A 175 17.27 -0.34 -12.44
C GLN A 175 16.51 0.97 -12.26
N LEU A 176 15.18 0.91 -12.18
CA LEU A 176 14.35 2.09 -12.00
C LEU A 176 14.55 2.73 -10.63
N LEU A 177 14.63 1.94 -9.56
CA LEU A 177 14.91 2.46 -8.21
C LEU A 177 16.33 3.04 -8.11
N ALA A 178 17.31 2.48 -8.81
CA ALA A 178 18.67 3.04 -8.83
C ALA A 178 18.74 4.45 -9.45
N GLN A 179 17.75 4.84 -10.25
CA GLN A 179 17.63 6.20 -10.81
C GLN A 179 16.99 7.20 -9.84
N ASN A 180 16.34 6.71 -8.77
CA ASN A 180 15.71 7.59 -7.79
C ASN A 180 16.78 8.18 -6.87
N THR A 181 16.95 9.49 -6.92
CA THR A 181 17.89 10.22 -6.07
C THR A 181 17.30 10.59 -4.70
N SER A 182 16.05 10.23 -4.44
CA SER A 182 15.36 10.51 -3.18
C SER A 182 15.98 9.72 -2.03
N ASN A 183 16.28 10.42 -0.94
CA ASN A 183 16.75 9.81 0.31
C ASN A 183 15.60 9.48 1.28
N GLU A 184 14.40 9.23 0.74
CA GLU A 184 13.21 8.99 1.55
C GLU A 184 13.04 7.54 1.97
N PHE A 185 12.44 7.37 3.14
CA PHE A 185 12.21 6.06 3.76
C PHE A 185 11.45 5.06 2.87
N PRO A 186 10.34 5.42 2.18
CA PRO A 186 9.65 4.47 1.31
C PRO A 186 10.51 3.97 0.15
N HIS A 187 11.34 4.84 -0.43
CA HIS A 187 12.24 4.46 -1.51
C HIS A 187 13.22 3.37 -1.05
N TYR A 188 13.92 3.60 0.07
CA TYR A 188 14.85 2.63 0.63
C TYR A 188 14.19 1.31 1.03
N LEU A 189 13.01 1.38 1.68
CA LEU A 189 12.31 0.18 2.12
C LEU A 189 11.87 -0.68 0.93
N ILE A 190 11.30 -0.08 -0.11
CA ILE A 190 10.85 -0.81 -1.29
C ILE A 190 12.04 -1.39 -2.07
N GLN A 191 13.12 -0.64 -2.22
CA GLN A 191 14.34 -1.16 -2.84
C GLN A 191 14.91 -2.34 -2.05
N ALA A 192 14.96 -2.22 -0.72
CA ALA A 192 15.45 -3.29 0.16
C ALA A 192 14.57 -4.55 0.04
N MET A 193 13.24 -4.40 -0.04
CA MET A 193 12.33 -5.52 -0.21
C MET A 193 12.53 -6.23 -1.57
N ILE A 194 12.64 -5.47 -2.66
CA ILE A 194 12.86 -6.04 -4.00
C ILE A 194 14.20 -6.76 -4.06
N GLN A 195 15.27 -6.14 -3.56
CA GLN A 195 16.61 -6.75 -3.44
C GLN A 195 16.59 -8.01 -2.59
N PHE A 196 15.84 -8.01 -1.48
CA PHE A 196 15.70 -9.17 -0.60
C PHE A 196 15.05 -10.36 -1.33
N GLN A 197 14.03 -10.12 -2.16
CA GLN A 197 13.41 -11.16 -2.98
C GLN A 197 14.37 -11.79 -4.00
N GLN A 198 15.39 -11.05 -4.43
CA GLN A 198 16.45 -11.54 -5.32
C GLN A 198 17.62 -12.20 -4.57
N GLY A 199 17.60 -12.23 -3.23
CA GLY A 199 18.70 -12.78 -2.42
C GLY A 199 19.89 -11.83 -2.23
N GLU A 200 19.75 -10.55 -2.56
CA GLU A 200 20.84 -9.55 -2.51
C GLU A 200 21.08 -8.99 -1.09
N TYR A 201 21.30 -9.86 -0.12
CA TYR A 201 21.30 -9.52 1.32
C TYR A 201 22.31 -8.44 1.72
N LYS A 202 23.46 -8.35 1.03
CA LYS A 202 24.44 -7.28 1.27
C LYS A 202 23.87 -5.90 0.93
N ALA A 203 23.20 -5.79 -0.21
CA ALA A 203 22.55 -4.55 -0.62
C ALA A 203 21.38 -4.20 0.30
N VAL A 204 20.58 -5.20 0.69
CA VAL A 204 19.50 -5.01 1.68
C VAL A 204 20.06 -4.42 2.98
N ARG A 205 21.16 -4.96 3.51
CA ARG A 205 21.81 -4.45 4.72
C ARG A 205 22.23 -2.98 4.56
N SER A 206 22.84 -2.63 3.43
CA SER A 206 23.24 -1.25 3.13
C SER A 206 22.05 -0.30 3.06
N LEU A 207 20.93 -0.73 2.47
CA LEU A 207 19.69 0.06 2.36
C LEU A 207 19.01 0.24 3.73
N LEU A 208 18.95 -0.81 4.56
CA LEU A 208 18.43 -0.71 5.92
C LEU A 208 19.24 0.30 6.77
N ALA A 209 20.57 0.37 6.57
CA ALA A 209 21.43 1.32 7.27
C ALA A 209 21.15 2.79 6.89
N GLN A 210 20.62 3.07 5.69
CA GLN A 210 20.20 4.42 5.31
C GLN A 210 18.94 4.88 6.06
N MET A 211 18.13 3.94 6.55
CA MET A 211 16.91 4.22 7.33
C MET A 211 17.21 4.43 8.81
N ASN A 212 18.02 5.45 9.10
CA ASN A 212 18.68 5.71 10.38
C ASN A 212 17.84 6.48 11.43
N HIS A 213 16.64 6.94 11.08
CA HIS A 213 15.76 7.56 12.07
C HIS A 213 15.03 6.52 12.93
N SER A 214 14.50 6.98 14.06
CA SER A 214 13.72 6.12 14.97
C SER A 214 12.33 5.82 14.41
N ASP A 215 11.72 4.72 14.85
CA ASP A 215 10.33 4.41 14.52
C ASP A 215 9.37 5.51 14.97
N LYS A 216 9.66 6.21 16.09
CA LYS A 216 8.89 7.38 16.54
C LYS A 216 8.91 8.53 15.51
N TYR A 217 9.98 8.63 14.73
CA TYR A 217 10.07 9.59 13.63
C TYR A 217 9.30 9.08 12.39
N TYR A 218 9.39 7.79 12.07
CA TYR A 218 8.79 7.23 10.85
C TYR A 218 7.27 7.05 10.94
N ILE A 219 6.74 6.59 12.07
CA ILE A 219 5.32 6.25 12.22
C ILE A 219 4.38 7.42 11.87
N PRO A 220 4.57 8.66 12.38
CA PRO A 220 3.66 9.76 12.05
C PRO A 220 3.73 10.20 10.58
N ARG A 221 4.80 9.88 9.86
CA ARG A 221 5.05 10.31 8.48
C ARG A 221 4.60 9.28 7.45
N PHE A 222 4.89 8.01 7.71
CA PHE A 222 4.74 6.93 6.74
C PHE A 222 3.74 5.86 7.18
N GLY A 223 3.20 5.98 8.39
CA GLY A 223 2.27 5.00 8.96
C GLY A 223 2.99 3.85 9.65
N ILE A 224 2.26 3.21 10.57
CA ILE A 224 2.79 2.13 11.40
C ILE A 224 3.08 0.86 10.60
N GLU A 225 2.29 0.57 9.57
CA GLU A 225 2.46 -0.61 8.72
C GLU A 225 3.81 -0.61 8.00
N MET A 226 4.23 0.51 7.41
CA MET A 226 5.51 0.60 6.70
C MET A 226 6.68 0.38 7.67
N VAL A 227 6.55 0.84 8.91
CA VAL A 227 7.55 0.64 9.96
C VAL A 227 7.58 -0.80 10.43
N MET A 228 6.42 -1.46 10.61
CA MET A 228 6.37 -2.89 10.89
C MET A 228 7.04 -3.69 9.77
N ARG A 229 6.78 -3.35 8.50
CA ARG A 229 7.45 -3.99 7.35
C ARG A 229 8.96 -3.84 7.38
N LYS A 230 9.48 -2.65 7.68
CA LYS A 230 10.93 -2.42 7.86
C LYS A 230 11.51 -3.37 8.91
N ASN A 231 10.88 -3.44 10.09
CA ASN A 231 11.38 -4.29 11.17
C ASN A 231 11.26 -5.79 10.83
N MET A 232 10.20 -6.21 10.14
CA MET A 232 10.05 -7.59 9.66
C MET A 232 11.12 -7.96 8.62
N LEU A 233 11.40 -7.06 7.68
CA LEU A 233 12.47 -7.23 6.68
C LEU A 233 13.85 -7.35 7.35
N GLU A 234 14.11 -6.55 8.39
CA GLU A 234 15.33 -6.64 9.19
C GLU A 234 15.45 -8.00 9.89
N ILE A 235 14.39 -8.48 10.54
CA ILE A 235 14.36 -9.82 11.16
C ILE A 235 14.72 -10.90 10.14
N LEU A 236 14.08 -10.89 8.97
CA LEU A 236 14.33 -11.89 7.93
C LEU A 236 15.75 -11.78 7.34
N LEU A 237 16.27 -10.56 7.16
CA LEU A 237 17.64 -10.36 6.72
C LEU A 237 18.64 -11.05 7.66
N PHE A 238 18.51 -10.83 8.97
CA PHE A 238 19.47 -11.40 9.92
C PHE A 238 19.29 -12.89 10.13
N LEU A 239 18.09 -13.42 9.86
CA LEU A 239 17.87 -14.86 9.78
C LEU A 239 18.60 -15.47 8.58
N GLU A 240 18.56 -14.83 7.41
CA GLU A 240 19.35 -15.25 6.23
C GLU A 240 20.86 -15.13 6.46
N LEU A 241 21.29 -14.14 7.23
CA LEU A 241 22.70 -13.96 7.61
C LEU A 241 23.14 -14.88 8.75
N GLN A 242 22.26 -15.76 9.25
CA GLN A 242 22.54 -16.72 10.32
C GLN A 242 23.05 -16.06 11.62
N ASP A 243 22.39 -14.98 12.04
CA ASP A 243 22.66 -14.27 13.29
C ASP A 243 21.50 -14.48 14.29
N PRO A 244 21.40 -15.67 14.92
CA PRO A 244 20.20 -16.06 15.67
C PRO A 244 19.96 -15.22 16.92
N ASP A 245 21.03 -14.74 17.58
CA ASP A 245 20.93 -13.87 18.75
C ASP A 245 20.37 -12.50 18.36
N TYR A 246 20.80 -11.96 17.22
CA TYR A 246 20.27 -10.71 16.70
C TYR A 246 18.80 -10.85 16.30
N VAL A 247 18.45 -11.94 15.62
CA VAL A 247 17.05 -12.25 15.25
C VAL A 247 16.15 -12.27 16.48
N GLU A 248 16.52 -12.99 17.53
CA GLU A 248 15.74 -13.07 18.77
C GLU A 248 15.58 -11.68 19.43
N SER A 249 16.66 -10.90 19.48
CA SER A 249 16.63 -9.52 19.99
C SER A 249 15.66 -8.62 19.19
N ARG A 250 15.67 -8.72 17.85
CA ARG A 250 14.77 -7.96 16.99
C ARG A 250 13.32 -8.40 17.14
N ILE A 251 13.03 -9.70 17.21
CA ILE A 251 11.67 -10.22 17.46
C ILE A 251 11.14 -9.69 18.79
N GLN A 252 11.93 -9.79 19.88
CA GLN A 252 11.51 -9.30 21.18
C GLN A 252 11.26 -7.77 21.18
N SER A 253 12.12 -7.01 20.48
CA SER A 253 11.93 -5.57 20.30
C SER A 253 10.63 -5.26 19.54
N PHE A 254 10.35 -6.00 18.48
CA PHE A 254 9.14 -5.87 17.68
C PHE A 254 7.88 -6.11 18.53
N LEU A 255 7.82 -7.24 19.23
CA LEU A 255 6.67 -7.62 20.05
C LEU A 255 6.40 -6.59 21.16
N ASN A 256 7.45 -6.09 21.80
CA ASN A 256 7.33 -5.06 22.83
C ASN A 256 6.84 -3.73 22.26
N ARG A 257 7.39 -3.31 21.11
CA ARG A 257 7.10 -2.02 20.46
C ARG A 257 5.69 -1.96 19.90
N PHE A 258 5.26 -3.02 19.23
CA PHE A 258 3.97 -3.06 18.52
C PHE A 258 2.88 -3.80 19.30
N ARG A 259 3.07 -4.06 20.60
CA ARG A 259 2.15 -4.84 21.44
C ARG A 259 0.67 -4.45 21.29
N LEU A 260 0.37 -3.16 21.29
CA LEU A 260 -1.01 -2.66 21.16
C LEU A 260 -1.58 -2.86 19.75
N GLU A 261 -0.75 -2.73 18.72
CA GLU A 261 -1.17 -2.99 17.34
C GLU A 261 -1.41 -4.47 17.10
N LEU A 262 -0.52 -5.33 17.61
CA LEU A 262 -0.61 -6.79 17.45
C LEU A 262 -1.84 -7.41 18.12
N GLN A 263 -2.52 -6.68 19.01
CA GLN A 263 -3.82 -7.08 19.58
C GLN A 263 -5.00 -6.82 18.62
N LYS A 264 -4.80 -6.03 17.56
CA LYS A 264 -5.84 -5.74 16.57
C LYS A 264 -5.91 -6.89 15.57
N ASN A 265 -7.12 -7.34 15.25
CA ASN A 265 -7.37 -8.47 14.34
C ASN A 265 -6.66 -8.32 12.98
N LYS A 266 -6.53 -7.09 12.46
CA LYS A 266 -5.85 -6.82 11.18
C LYS A 266 -4.35 -7.21 11.15
N TYR A 267 -3.73 -7.38 12.32
CA TYR A 267 -2.32 -7.79 12.46
C TYR A 267 -2.17 -9.20 13.07
N ALA A 268 -3.24 -9.98 13.21
CA ALA A 268 -3.18 -11.32 13.80
C ALA A 268 -2.11 -12.21 13.14
N ASN A 269 -2.09 -12.22 11.79
CA ASN A 269 -1.11 -12.99 11.05
C ASN A 269 0.34 -12.51 11.24
N VAL A 270 0.58 -11.25 11.62
CA VAL A 270 1.94 -10.76 11.91
C VAL A 270 2.48 -11.42 13.17
N SER A 271 1.65 -11.54 14.21
CA SER A 271 2.01 -12.22 15.47
C SER A 271 2.32 -13.71 15.23
N GLU A 272 1.48 -14.38 14.45
CA GLU A 272 1.65 -15.79 14.10
C GLU A 272 2.90 -16.00 13.25
N PHE A 273 3.11 -15.13 12.25
CA PHE A 273 4.32 -15.14 11.44
C PHE A 273 5.58 -15.01 12.29
N LEU A 274 5.64 -14.04 13.22
CA LEU A 274 6.80 -13.87 14.09
C LEU A 274 7.03 -15.08 15.00
N SER A 275 5.97 -15.73 15.46
CA SER A 275 6.07 -16.96 16.24
C SER A 275 6.68 -18.12 15.43
N LEU A 276 6.30 -18.24 14.16
CA LEU A 276 6.89 -19.22 13.23
C LEU A 276 8.37 -18.91 12.94
N ILE A 277 8.70 -17.63 12.72
CA ILE A 277 10.09 -17.20 12.51
C ILE A 277 10.95 -17.48 13.75
N ARG A 278 10.45 -17.19 14.95
CA ARG A 278 11.13 -17.49 16.20
C ARG A 278 11.37 -18.99 16.38
N TYR A 279 10.38 -19.81 16.01
CA TYR A 279 10.51 -21.27 16.05
C TYR A 279 11.61 -21.77 15.09
N ILE A 280 11.64 -21.30 13.85
CA ILE A 280 12.70 -21.63 12.88
C ILE A 280 14.07 -21.16 13.36
N ASN A 281 14.16 -19.98 13.98
CA ASN A 281 15.42 -19.46 14.50
C ASN A 281 16.03 -20.38 15.59
N GLN A 282 15.17 -21.08 16.35
CA GLN A 282 15.58 -22.03 17.38
C GLN A 282 15.80 -23.44 16.84
N TYR A 283 15.03 -23.83 15.82
CA TYR A 283 15.04 -25.18 15.22
C TYR A 283 15.15 -25.09 13.68
N PRO A 284 16.32 -24.69 13.12
CA PRO A 284 16.45 -24.46 11.69
C PRO A 284 16.16 -25.70 10.83
N GLU A 285 16.44 -26.89 11.34
CA GLU A 285 16.18 -28.18 10.68
C GLU A 285 14.69 -28.45 10.45
N ALA A 286 13.82 -27.86 11.28
CA ALA A 286 12.38 -28.09 11.21
C ALA A 286 11.74 -27.44 9.97
N ILE A 287 12.38 -26.45 9.35
CA ILE A 287 11.76 -25.65 8.27
C ILE A 287 11.31 -26.47 7.06
N SER A 288 11.95 -27.63 6.83
CA SER A 288 11.64 -28.53 5.72
C SER A 288 10.81 -29.76 6.12
N SER A 289 10.35 -29.82 7.38
CA SER A 289 9.53 -30.92 7.85
C SER A 289 8.06 -30.73 7.48
N GLU A 290 7.37 -31.86 7.25
CA GLU A 290 5.92 -31.87 7.04
C GLU A 290 5.18 -31.30 8.25
N GLU A 291 5.69 -31.57 9.45
CA GLU A 291 5.14 -31.06 10.71
C GLU A 291 5.15 -29.54 10.76
N PHE A 292 6.24 -28.91 10.29
CA PHE A 292 6.31 -27.46 10.20
C PHE A 292 5.37 -26.92 9.13
N ALA A 293 5.23 -27.61 7.99
CA ALA A 293 4.27 -27.22 6.96
C ALA A 293 2.82 -27.22 7.48
N VAL A 294 2.44 -28.26 8.23
CA VAL A 294 1.14 -28.35 8.90
C VAL A 294 0.98 -27.20 9.90
N LYS A 295 2.02 -26.90 10.70
CA LYS A 295 2.00 -25.80 11.66
C LYS A 295 1.78 -24.44 10.99
N VAL A 296 2.49 -24.16 9.89
CA VAL A 296 2.32 -22.92 9.13
C VAL A 296 0.88 -22.77 8.62
N ASN A 297 0.32 -23.83 8.04
CA ASN A 297 -1.05 -23.82 7.52
C ASN A 297 -2.11 -23.70 8.63
N ALA A 298 -1.84 -24.22 9.82
CA ALA A 298 -2.74 -24.11 10.97
C ALA A 298 -2.66 -22.75 11.68
N SER A 299 -1.50 -22.08 11.66
CA SER A 299 -1.28 -20.80 12.35
C SER A 299 -1.78 -19.59 11.57
N LEU A 300 -1.65 -19.58 10.24
CA LEU A 300 -1.98 -18.39 9.44
C LEU A 300 -3.44 -18.41 8.97
N THR A 301 -4.17 -17.34 9.27
CA THR A 301 -5.55 -17.17 8.82
C THR A 301 -5.58 -16.37 7.53
N TRP A 302 -5.90 -17.02 6.41
CA TRP A 302 -5.96 -16.36 5.12
C TRP A 302 -7.28 -15.62 4.93
N LYS A 303 -7.22 -14.35 4.53
CA LYS A 303 -8.35 -13.72 3.87
C LYS A 303 -8.58 -14.38 2.50
N PRO A 304 -9.75 -14.21 1.87
CA PRO A 304 -9.88 -14.47 0.44
C PRO A 304 -8.70 -13.83 -0.30
N SER A 305 -8.09 -14.56 -1.23
CA SER A 305 -6.83 -14.17 -1.87
C SER A 305 -6.85 -12.69 -2.28
N GLU A 306 -7.95 -12.24 -2.90
CA GLU A 306 -8.18 -10.87 -3.40
C GLU A 306 -8.13 -9.75 -2.34
N MET A 307 -8.33 -10.09 -1.07
CA MET A 307 -8.34 -9.16 0.07
C MET A 307 -7.04 -9.18 0.88
N GLU A 308 -6.15 -10.14 0.61
CA GLU A 308 -4.91 -10.30 1.35
C GLU A 308 -3.87 -9.27 0.87
N ASP A 309 -3.18 -8.64 1.82
CA ASP A 309 -2.22 -7.58 1.50
C ASP A 309 -1.00 -8.16 0.77
N ILE A 310 -0.64 -7.57 -0.36
CA ILE A 310 0.46 -8.05 -1.23
C ILE A 310 1.80 -8.17 -0.49
N PHE A 311 2.05 -7.31 0.49
CA PHE A 311 3.29 -7.37 1.27
C PHE A 311 3.24 -8.45 2.33
N PHE A 312 2.08 -8.71 2.94
CA PHE A 312 1.91 -9.87 3.80
C PHE A 312 2.16 -11.18 3.03
N ILE A 313 1.62 -11.30 1.82
CA ILE A 313 1.91 -12.43 0.91
C ILE A 313 3.40 -12.55 0.65
N SER A 314 4.11 -11.42 0.48
CA SER A 314 5.56 -11.42 0.25
C SER A 314 6.36 -11.95 1.46
N PHE A 315 5.93 -11.67 2.69
CA PHE A 315 6.56 -12.27 3.88
C PHE A 315 6.23 -13.76 4.00
N TYR A 316 4.99 -14.16 3.71
CA TYR A 316 4.64 -15.58 3.69
C TYR A 316 5.40 -16.35 2.60
N ALA A 317 5.65 -15.73 1.44
CA ALA A 317 6.44 -16.32 0.37
C ALA A 317 7.84 -16.76 0.85
N TRP A 318 8.42 -16.04 1.82
CA TRP A 318 9.67 -16.44 2.46
C TRP A 318 9.55 -17.78 3.20
N LEU A 319 8.53 -17.95 4.04
CA LEU A 319 8.29 -19.23 4.71
C LEU A 319 8.10 -20.36 3.69
N LYS A 320 7.24 -20.12 2.70
CA LYS A 320 6.90 -21.11 1.67
C LYS A 320 8.11 -21.51 0.83
N CYS A 321 8.95 -20.57 0.43
CA CYS A 321 10.12 -20.86 -0.41
C CYS A 321 11.15 -21.71 0.36
N LYS A 322 11.28 -21.50 1.67
CA LYS A 322 12.17 -22.32 2.52
C LYS A 322 11.65 -23.73 2.73
N MET A 323 10.34 -23.88 2.93
CA MET A 323 9.70 -25.19 3.06
C MET A 323 9.83 -26.02 1.77
N THR A 324 9.64 -25.37 0.62
CA THR A 324 9.60 -26.02 -0.70
C THR A 324 10.95 -26.05 -1.41
N LYS A 325 11.96 -25.34 -0.88
CA LYS A 325 13.29 -25.16 -1.49
C LYS A 325 13.22 -24.52 -2.90
N GLU A 326 12.25 -23.64 -3.11
CA GLU A 326 12.11 -22.85 -4.33
C GLU A 326 12.76 -21.46 -4.20
N PRO A 327 13.10 -20.79 -5.32
CA PRO A 327 13.51 -19.39 -5.28
C PRO A 327 12.42 -18.49 -4.70
N LEU A 328 12.80 -17.54 -3.83
CA LEU A 328 11.88 -16.63 -3.15
C LEU A 328 11.04 -15.80 -4.12
N TYR A 329 11.68 -15.21 -5.13
CA TYR A 329 10.99 -14.38 -6.10
C TYR A 329 9.95 -15.16 -6.91
N GLU A 330 10.30 -16.35 -7.41
CA GLU A 330 9.36 -17.23 -8.11
C GLU A 330 8.18 -17.65 -7.22
N THR A 331 8.47 -18.01 -5.97
CA THR A 331 7.44 -18.35 -4.97
C THR A 331 6.50 -17.18 -4.74
N THR A 332 7.03 -15.96 -4.66
CA THR A 332 6.25 -14.73 -4.49
C THR A 332 5.31 -14.49 -5.67
N LEU A 333 5.81 -14.60 -6.91
CA LEU A 333 5.01 -14.44 -8.11
C LEU A 333 3.91 -15.52 -8.21
N LYS A 334 4.22 -16.77 -7.88
CA LYS A 334 3.22 -17.86 -7.82
C LYS A 334 2.10 -17.51 -6.84
N LEU A 335 2.43 -17.06 -5.64
CA LEU A 335 1.43 -16.73 -4.61
C LEU A 335 0.52 -15.55 -4.98
N ILE A 336 1.05 -14.57 -5.74
CA ILE A 336 0.28 -13.39 -6.14
C ILE A 336 -0.58 -13.66 -7.37
N THR A 337 -0.15 -14.56 -8.24
CA THR A 337 -0.90 -14.95 -9.45
C THR A 337 -1.96 -16.01 -9.18
N LEU A 338 -1.88 -16.74 -8.07
CA LEU A 338 -2.93 -17.64 -7.59
C LEU A 338 -4.16 -16.81 -7.18
N LYS A 339 -5.05 -16.57 -8.15
CA LYS A 339 -6.45 -16.25 -7.88
C LYS A 339 -7.09 -17.53 -7.35
N GLY A 340 -7.35 -17.56 -6.05
CA GLY A 340 -8.07 -18.64 -5.37
C GLY A 340 -9.52 -18.67 -5.79
#